data_AF-A0A7E5W5S9-F1
#
_entry.id   AF-A0A7E5W5S9-F1
#
_cell.length_a   1.000
_cell.length_b   1.000
_cell.length_c   1.000
_cell.angle_alpha   90.00
_cell.angle_beta   90.00
_cell.angle_gamma   90.00
#
_symmetry.space_group_name_H-M   'P 1'
#
loop_
_entity.id
_entity.type
_entity.pdbx_description
1 polymer ?
#
loop_
_entity_poly.entity_id
_entity_poly.type
_entity_poly.pdbx_seq_one_letter_code
_entity_poly.pdbx_strand_id
1 'polypeptide(L)'
;MSLGTAQDANAPSVAEANELLDKIVLKQLHLMEEKMRCELNIESSIKNGSIHLAKSRYIMGQSAVSTARLPTESSADFSASTVCETVEEDGIKQIKVIENDAENTVNPLRWFGVLVPQNMHKAQNIFQNTINFIVECVNVQVQLQTNLKYIGMLRQYINSVN
;
A
#
# COMPACT_ATOMS: atom_id res chain seq x y z
N MET A 1 15.54 -60.31 -9.14
CA MET A 1 16.57 -59.29 -9.41
C MET A 1 15.90 -58.24 -10.30
N SER A 2 15.90 -56.96 -9.86
CA SER A 2 15.46 -55.77 -10.63
C SER A 2 13.94 -55.64 -10.92
N LEU A 3 13.24 -54.53 -10.70
CA LEU A 3 13.52 -53.22 -10.08
C LEU A 3 12.28 -52.84 -9.27
N GLY A 4 12.47 -52.36 -8.05
CA GLY A 4 11.43 -51.66 -7.29
C GLY A 4 11.09 -50.35 -7.99
N THR A 5 9.83 -50.20 -8.36
CA THR A 5 9.25 -48.91 -8.75
C THR A 5 9.18 -48.04 -7.50
N ALA A 6 10.19 -47.19 -7.31
CA ALA A 6 10.16 -46.05 -6.42
C ALA A 6 9.13 -45.05 -6.98
N GLN A 7 7.85 -45.29 -6.68
CA GLN A 7 6.77 -44.39 -7.01
C GLN A 7 6.65 -43.37 -5.87
N ASP A 8 7.16 -42.17 -6.12
CA ASP A 8 6.74 -40.88 -5.55
C ASP A 8 6.58 -40.80 -4.02
N ALA A 9 7.68 -40.93 -3.27
CA ALA A 9 7.70 -40.72 -1.82
C ALA A 9 7.71 -39.22 -1.39
N ASN A 10 7.33 -38.28 -2.27
CA ASN A 10 7.41 -36.84 -1.99
C ASN A 10 6.19 -36.01 -2.47
N ALA A 11 5.09 -36.67 -2.87
CA ALA A 11 3.84 -35.97 -3.14
C ALA A 11 3.08 -35.75 -1.82
N PRO A 12 2.71 -34.52 -1.45
CA PRO A 12 1.99 -34.26 -0.21
C PRO A 12 0.66 -35.00 -0.21
N SER A 13 0.33 -35.67 0.91
CA SER A 13 -0.91 -36.41 1.02
C SER A 13 -2.12 -35.48 0.93
N VAL A 14 -3.27 -36.01 0.52
CA VAL A 14 -4.53 -35.22 0.47
C VAL A 14 -4.86 -34.63 1.86
N ALA A 15 -4.53 -35.33 2.94
CA ALA A 15 -4.72 -34.83 4.30
C ALA A 15 -3.83 -33.61 4.61
N GLU A 16 -2.56 -33.64 4.20
CA GLU A 16 -1.62 -32.52 4.37
C GLU A 16 -2.04 -31.30 3.53
N ALA A 17 -2.54 -31.54 2.31
CA ALA A 17 -3.07 -30.49 1.45
C ALA A 17 -4.32 -29.81 2.04
N ASN A 18 -5.22 -30.59 2.66
CA ASN A 18 -6.38 -30.05 3.37
C ASN A 18 -5.97 -29.24 4.61
N GLU A 19 -5.02 -29.73 5.41
CA GLU A 19 -4.53 -28.97 6.58
C GLU A 19 -3.88 -27.64 6.16
N LEU A 20 -3.11 -27.66 5.06
CA LEU A 20 -2.52 -26.43 4.51
C LEU A 20 -3.61 -25.48 3.98
N LEU A 21 -4.64 -26.01 3.32
CA LEU A 21 -5.78 -25.22 2.84
C LEU A 21 -6.47 -24.52 4.01
N ASP A 22 -6.74 -25.22 5.11
CA ASP A 22 -7.35 -24.65 6.31
C ASP A 22 -6.49 -23.53 6.89
N LYS A 23 -5.17 -23.75 7.01
CA LYS A 23 -4.23 -22.73 7.49
C LYS A 23 -4.22 -21.48 6.61
N ILE A 24 -4.22 -21.63 5.29
CA ILE A 24 -4.22 -20.49 4.36
C ILE A 24 -5.56 -19.74 4.40
N VAL A 25 -6.69 -20.45 4.53
CA VAL A 25 -8.01 -19.82 4.68
C VAL A 25 -8.10 -19.03 5.98
N LEU A 26 -7.57 -19.56 7.10
CA LEU A 26 -7.47 -18.80 8.35
C LEU A 26 -6.59 -17.57 8.20
N LYS A 27 -5.42 -17.70 7.55
CA LYS A 27 -4.54 -16.56 7.24
C LYS A 27 -5.24 -15.53 6.36
N GLN A 28 -6.05 -15.95 5.39
CA GLN A 28 -6.85 -15.07 4.55
C GLN A 28 -7.80 -14.20 5.39
N LEU A 29 -8.52 -14.80 6.35
CA LEU A 29 -9.42 -14.07 7.23
C LEU A 29 -8.68 -13.04 8.09
N HIS A 30 -7.52 -13.40 8.62
CA HIS A 30 -6.70 -12.49 9.41
C HIS A 30 -6.20 -11.30 8.57
N LEU A 31 -5.68 -11.55 7.37
CA LEU A 31 -5.26 -10.50 6.45
C LEU A 31 -6.43 -9.60 6.00
N MET A 32 -7.66 -10.14 5.91
CA MET A 32 -8.85 -9.32 5.63
C MET A 32 -9.17 -8.37 6.79
N GLU A 33 -9.06 -8.85 8.03
CA GLU A 33 -9.19 -7.99 9.23
C GLU A 33 -8.12 -6.89 9.23
N GLU A 34 -6.87 -7.25 8.96
CA GLU A 34 -5.76 -6.31 8.89
C GLU A 34 -5.99 -5.26 7.80
N LYS A 35 -6.43 -5.67 6.60
CA LYS A 35 -6.78 -4.75 5.51
C LYS A 35 -7.87 -3.77 5.94
N MET A 36 -8.95 -4.26 6.55
CA MET A 36 -10.03 -3.40 7.05
C MET A 36 -9.53 -2.37 8.05
N ARG A 37 -8.61 -2.78 8.95
CA ARG A 37 -7.99 -1.88 9.92
C ARG A 37 -7.11 -0.82 9.25
N CYS A 38 -6.32 -1.20 8.25
CA CYS A 38 -5.52 -0.27 7.45
C CYS A 38 -6.41 0.77 6.74
N GLU A 39 -7.50 0.34 6.11
CA GLU A 39 -8.45 1.24 5.42
C GLU A 39 -9.06 2.26 6.39
N LEU A 40 -9.50 1.83 7.57
CA LEU A 40 -10.02 2.74 8.61
C LEU A 40 -8.96 3.75 9.09
N ASN A 41 -7.71 3.31 9.23
CA ASN A 41 -6.61 4.20 9.60
C ASN A 41 -6.31 5.24 8.51
N ILE A 42 -6.33 4.83 7.24
CA ILE A 42 -6.18 5.72 6.08
C ILE A 42 -7.29 6.75 6.07
N GLU A 43 -8.55 6.33 6.20
CA GLU A 43 -9.71 7.22 6.22
C GLU A 43 -9.62 8.26 7.35
N SER A 44 -9.26 7.81 8.56
CA SER A 44 -9.06 8.68 9.72
C SER A 44 -7.94 9.70 9.47
N SER A 45 -6.82 9.26 8.89
CA SER A 45 -5.68 10.11 8.56
C SER A 45 -6.02 11.17 7.50
N ILE A 46 -6.68 10.76 6.41
CA ILE A 46 -7.15 11.66 5.34
C ILE A 46 -8.13 12.70 5.90
N LYS A 47 -9.06 12.29 6.75
CA LYS A 47 -10.01 13.19 7.40
C LYS A 47 -9.28 14.21 8.29
N ASN A 48 -8.30 13.78 9.06
CA ASN A 48 -7.51 14.67 9.91
C ASN A 48 -6.70 15.70 9.10
N GLY A 49 -6.00 15.24 8.05
CA GLY A 49 -5.28 16.13 7.12
C GLY A 49 -6.22 17.16 6.48
N SER A 50 -7.40 16.72 6.06
CA SER A 50 -8.42 17.58 5.46
C SER A 50 -8.97 18.64 6.42
N ILE A 51 -9.15 18.30 7.71
CA ILE A 51 -9.54 19.26 8.75
C ILE A 51 -8.48 20.35 8.91
N HIS A 52 -7.19 19.99 8.88
CA HIS A 52 -6.10 20.95 8.95
C HIS A 52 -6.03 21.86 7.71
N LEU A 53 -6.31 21.34 6.51
CA LEU A 53 -6.48 22.17 5.32
C LEU A 53 -7.67 23.13 5.46
N ALA A 54 -8.82 22.66 5.96
CA ALA A 54 -10.00 23.49 6.19
C ALA A 54 -9.73 24.62 7.19
N LYS A 55 -9.03 24.32 8.29
CA LYS A 55 -8.56 25.33 9.26
C LYS A 55 -7.63 26.35 8.61
N SER A 56 -6.71 25.90 7.75
CA SER A 56 -5.81 26.80 7.03
C SER A 56 -6.58 27.74 6.09
N ARG A 57 -7.56 27.21 5.35
CA ARG A 57 -8.42 28.00 4.46
C ARG A 57 -9.28 29.01 5.23
N TYR A 58 -9.82 28.61 6.38
CA TYR A 58 -10.59 29.51 7.25
C TYR A 58 -9.75 30.69 7.74
N ILE A 59 -8.50 30.42 8.15
CA ILE A 59 -7.59 31.45 8.66
C ILE A 59 -7.12 32.39 7.53
N MET A 60 -6.76 31.85 6.36
CA MET A 60 -6.20 32.65 5.26
C MET A 60 -7.27 33.35 4.40
N GLY A 61 -8.52 32.90 4.45
CA GLY A 61 -9.59 33.39 3.60
C GLY A 61 -9.53 32.86 2.16
N GLN A 62 -10.43 33.36 1.31
CA GLN A 62 -10.69 32.84 -0.04
C GLN A 62 -9.63 33.20 -1.09
N SER A 63 -8.78 34.19 -0.84
CA SER A 63 -7.80 34.74 -1.79
C SER A 63 -6.35 34.37 -1.45
N ALA A 64 -6.16 33.33 -0.63
CA ALA A 64 -4.85 32.92 -0.11
C ALA A 64 -3.82 32.55 -1.22
N VAL A 65 -4.29 32.07 -2.38
CA VAL A 65 -3.44 31.72 -3.53
C VAL A 65 -4.09 32.23 -4.80
N SER A 66 -3.35 33.06 -5.54
CA SER A 66 -3.73 33.41 -6.92
C SER A 66 -3.48 32.22 -7.83
N THR A 67 -4.42 31.94 -8.74
CA THR A 67 -4.33 30.84 -9.72
C THR A 67 -3.03 30.87 -10.52
N ALA A 68 -2.42 32.04 -10.69
CA ALA A 68 -1.13 32.23 -11.35
C ALA A 68 0.07 31.55 -10.64
N ARG A 69 -0.08 31.15 -9.37
CA ARG A 69 0.98 30.46 -8.60
C ARG A 69 0.90 28.95 -8.68
N LEU A 70 -0.19 28.41 -9.21
CA LEU A 70 -0.37 26.99 -9.37
C LEU A 70 0.30 26.54 -10.68
N PRO A 71 0.97 25.38 -10.70
CA PRO A 71 1.46 24.81 -11.94
C PRO A 71 0.31 24.65 -12.95
N THR A 72 0.57 25.03 -14.19
CA THR A 72 -0.31 24.86 -15.35
C THR A 72 0.35 23.94 -16.37
N GLU A 73 -0.34 23.58 -17.45
CA GLU A 73 0.22 22.78 -18.55
C GLU A 73 1.47 23.39 -19.20
N SER A 74 1.69 24.70 -19.02
CA SER A 74 2.88 25.41 -19.50
C SER A 74 4.03 25.48 -18.50
N SER A 75 3.81 24.99 -17.27
CA SER A 75 4.84 24.97 -16.22
C SER A 75 5.85 23.85 -16.47
N ALA A 76 7.08 24.03 -16.00
CA ALA A 76 8.09 22.99 -16.08
C ALA A 76 7.63 21.73 -15.32
N ASP A 77 7.93 20.56 -15.88
CA ASP A 77 7.67 19.29 -15.24
C ASP A 77 8.50 19.15 -13.95
N PHE A 78 7.86 18.62 -12.92
CA PHE A 78 8.50 18.32 -11.64
C PHE A 78 8.23 16.87 -11.24
N SER A 79 9.17 16.27 -10.54
CA SER A 79 9.06 14.90 -10.07
C SER A 79 8.42 14.83 -8.68
N ALA A 80 7.78 13.70 -8.38
CA ALA A 80 7.24 13.43 -7.05
C ALA A 80 8.37 13.35 -6.02
N SER A 81 8.14 13.83 -4.79
CA SER A 81 9.14 13.79 -3.70
C SER A 81 9.41 12.39 -3.15
N THR A 82 8.45 11.48 -3.33
CA THR A 82 8.55 10.09 -2.88
C THR A 82 8.07 9.17 -3.99
N VAL A 83 8.67 7.99 -4.07
CA VAL A 83 8.32 6.94 -5.04
C VAL A 83 8.15 5.61 -4.32
N CYS A 84 7.51 4.66 -4.99
CA CYS A 84 7.34 3.31 -4.48
C CYS A 84 8.34 2.37 -5.15
N GLU A 85 9.08 1.61 -4.35
CA GLU A 85 9.97 0.56 -4.84
C GLU A 85 9.48 -0.81 -4.35
N THR A 86 9.61 -1.83 -5.21
CA THR A 86 9.34 -3.21 -4.81
C THR A 86 10.61 -3.81 -4.23
N VAL A 87 10.55 -4.20 -2.97
CA VAL A 87 11.63 -4.85 -2.24
C VAL A 87 11.24 -6.30 -1.96
N GLU A 88 12.19 -7.22 -2.14
CA GLU A 88 12.02 -8.61 -1.76
C GLU A 88 12.76 -8.85 -0.45
N GLU A 89 11.99 -9.00 0.64
CA GLU A 89 12.52 -9.23 1.99
C GLU A 89 11.97 -10.57 2.48
N ASP A 90 12.86 -11.48 2.89
CA ASP A 90 12.53 -12.84 3.32
C ASP A 90 11.69 -13.66 2.31
N GLY A 91 11.89 -13.43 1.01
CA GLY A 91 11.15 -14.08 -0.08
C GLY A 91 9.71 -13.57 -0.24
N ILE A 92 9.36 -12.47 0.44
CA ILE A 92 8.07 -11.79 0.32
C ILE A 92 8.28 -10.50 -0.46
N LYS A 93 7.58 -10.36 -1.58
CA LYS A 93 7.54 -9.12 -2.35
C LYS A 93 6.69 -8.08 -1.62
N GLN A 94 7.31 -6.97 -1.26
CA GLN A 94 6.68 -5.86 -0.57
C GLN A 94 6.98 -4.55 -1.29
N ILE A 95 6.07 -3.59 -1.19
CA ILE A 95 6.25 -2.24 -1.69
C ILE A 95 6.68 -1.37 -0.51
N LYS A 96 7.69 -0.52 -0.71
CA LYS A 96 8.15 0.48 0.27
C LYS A 96 8.13 1.86 -0.36
N VAL A 97 7.85 2.87 0.47
CA VAL A 97 7.96 4.28 0.10
C VAL A 97 9.40 4.72 0.35
N ILE A 98 10.03 5.29 -0.67
CA ILE A 98 11.38 5.87 -0.57
C ILE A 98 11.33 7.33 -1.02
N GLU A 99 12.29 8.11 -0.53
CA GLU A 99 12.51 9.47 -1.04
C GLU A 99 13.04 9.40 -2.47
N ASN A 100 12.63 10.35 -3.31
CA ASN A 100 13.09 10.44 -4.68
C ASN A 100 14.30 11.38 -4.77
N ASP A 101 15.39 10.89 -5.35
CA ASP A 101 16.63 11.66 -5.56
C ASP A 101 16.56 12.65 -6.75
N ALA A 102 15.40 12.79 -7.38
CA ALA A 102 15.22 13.72 -8.49
C ALA A 102 15.48 15.19 -8.08
N GLU A 103 16.34 15.87 -8.84
CA GLU A 103 16.74 17.26 -8.56
C GLU A 103 15.59 18.28 -8.75
N ASN A 104 14.56 17.92 -9.52
CA ASN A 104 13.42 18.79 -9.86
C ASN A 104 12.18 18.54 -8.98
N THR A 105 12.35 18.01 -7.76
CA THR A 105 11.22 17.89 -6.81
C THR A 105 10.77 19.27 -6.30
N VAL A 106 9.45 19.43 -6.09
CA VAL A 106 8.85 20.71 -5.67
C VAL A 106 8.06 20.52 -4.39
N ASN A 107 8.28 21.40 -3.40
CA ASN A 107 7.43 21.45 -2.21
C ASN A 107 6.16 22.31 -2.48
N PRO A 108 4.95 21.72 -2.50
CA PRO A 108 3.71 22.43 -2.81
C PRO A 108 3.38 23.59 -1.87
N LEU A 109 3.88 23.57 -0.62
CA LEU A 109 3.66 24.68 0.32
C LEU A 109 4.24 26.00 -0.18
N ARG A 110 5.29 25.96 -1.02
CA ARG A 110 5.91 27.17 -1.59
C ARG A 110 4.97 27.93 -2.51
N TRP A 111 3.95 27.27 -3.08
CA TRP A 111 2.93 27.94 -3.91
C TRP A 111 2.07 28.93 -3.11
N PHE A 112 2.02 28.76 -1.78
CA PHE A 112 1.27 29.62 -0.86
C PHE A 112 2.09 30.84 -0.38
N GLY A 113 3.33 31.01 -0.86
CA GLY A 113 4.21 32.12 -0.51
C GLY A 113 4.97 31.91 0.80
N VAL A 114 5.49 32.99 1.38
CA VAL A 114 6.40 32.94 2.54
C VAL A 114 5.67 32.63 3.87
N LEU A 115 4.40 33.02 3.97
CA LEU A 115 3.62 32.91 5.21
C LEU A 115 2.60 31.76 5.15
N VAL A 116 3.10 30.53 5.21
CA VAL A 116 2.28 29.32 5.22
C VAL A 116 1.76 29.05 6.64
N PRO A 117 0.45 28.86 6.86
CA PRO A 117 -0.07 28.54 8.18
C PRO A 117 0.45 27.21 8.71
N GLN A 118 0.66 27.13 10.02
CA GLN A 118 1.10 25.91 10.72
C GLN A 118 0.18 24.71 10.48
N ASN A 119 -1.13 24.95 10.33
CA ASN A 119 -2.08 23.89 10.00
C ASN A 119 -1.81 23.28 8.61
N MET A 120 -1.29 24.05 7.65
CA MET A 120 -1.01 23.55 6.31
C MET A 120 0.25 22.65 6.31
N HIS A 121 1.26 23.02 7.09
CA HIS A 121 2.40 22.14 7.37
C HIS A 121 1.96 20.83 8.04
N LYS A 122 1.07 20.91 9.04
CA LYS A 122 0.50 19.72 9.69
C LYS A 122 -0.24 18.83 8.69
N ALA A 123 -1.06 19.42 7.82
CA ALA A 123 -1.76 18.69 6.78
C ALA A 123 -0.77 17.97 5.82
N GLN A 124 0.27 18.66 5.34
CA GLN A 124 1.30 18.07 4.50
C GLN A 124 1.95 16.85 5.18
N ASN A 125 2.40 16.99 6.43
CA ASN A 125 3.01 15.89 7.18
C ASN A 125 2.04 14.72 7.38
N ILE A 126 0.76 15.01 7.68
CA ILE A 126 -0.28 13.98 7.81
C ILE A 126 -0.41 13.20 6.50
N PHE A 127 -0.56 13.90 5.36
CA PHE A 127 -0.71 13.23 4.06
C PHE A 127 0.54 12.45 3.64
N GLN A 128 1.75 12.96 3.91
CA GLN A 128 2.99 12.23 3.68
C GLN A 128 3.02 10.92 4.48
N ASN A 129 2.61 10.96 5.75
CA ASN A 129 2.49 9.75 6.56
C ASN A 129 1.35 8.83 6.09
N THR A 130 0.25 9.38 5.58
CA THR A 130 -0.86 8.59 4.99
C THR A 130 -0.37 7.72 3.84
N ILE A 131 0.58 8.20 3.02
CA ILE A 131 1.16 7.39 1.94
C ILE A 131 1.82 6.10 2.48
N ASN A 132 2.50 6.16 3.62
CA ASN A 132 3.07 4.96 4.26
C ASN A 132 1.97 3.95 4.64
N PHE A 133 0.89 4.41 5.28
CA PHE A 133 -0.24 3.54 5.62
C PHE A 133 -0.94 2.94 4.38
N ILE A 134 -1.02 3.71 3.29
CA ILE A 134 -1.56 3.20 2.02
C ILE A 134 -0.67 2.08 1.48
N VAL A 135 0.65 2.25 1.49
CA VAL A 135 1.58 1.22 1.02
C VAL A 135 1.52 -0.04 1.89
N GLU A 136 1.42 0.09 3.20
CA GLU A 136 1.16 -1.05 4.11
C GLU A 136 -0.14 -1.79 3.72
N CYS A 137 -1.23 -1.05 3.48
CA CYS A 137 -2.49 -1.63 3.03
C CYS A 137 -2.37 -2.36 1.69
N VAL A 138 -1.61 -1.81 0.74
CA VAL A 138 -1.35 -2.45 -0.56
C VAL A 138 -0.54 -3.73 -0.35
N ASN A 139 0.43 -3.77 0.56
CA ASN A 139 1.18 -4.98 0.86
C ASN A 139 0.28 -6.09 1.41
N VAL A 140 -0.64 -5.76 2.33
CA VAL A 140 -1.65 -6.72 2.82
C VAL A 140 -2.54 -7.20 1.67
N GLN A 141 -2.95 -6.31 0.77
CA GLN A 141 -3.74 -6.65 -0.40
C GLN A 141 -3.00 -7.60 -1.36
N VAL A 142 -1.70 -7.40 -1.59
CA VAL A 142 -0.86 -8.30 -2.41
C VAL A 142 -0.79 -9.69 -1.76
N GLN A 143 -0.65 -9.76 -0.43
CA GLN A 143 -0.66 -11.04 0.30
C GLN A 143 -2.03 -11.75 0.19
N LEU A 144 -3.14 -11.02 0.34
CA LEU A 144 -4.50 -11.56 0.14
C LEU A 144 -4.69 -12.16 -1.26
N GLN A 145 -4.24 -11.46 -2.30
CA GLN A 145 -4.32 -11.95 -3.67
C GLN A 145 -3.46 -13.19 -3.89
N THR A 146 -2.29 -13.24 -3.25
CA THR A 146 -1.38 -14.39 -3.32
C THR A 146 -1.98 -15.62 -2.64
N ASN A 147 -2.54 -15.46 -1.44
CA ASN A 147 -3.23 -16.54 -0.72
C ASN A 147 -4.43 -17.07 -1.52
N LEU A 148 -5.21 -16.22 -2.18
CA LEU A 148 -6.31 -16.66 -3.04
C LEU A 148 -5.83 -17.54 -4.19
N LYS A 149 -4.68 -17.23 -4.80
CA LYS A 149 -4.07 -18.07 -5.83
C LYS A 149 -3.67 -19.44 -5.26
N TYR A 150 -3.04 -19.48 -4.09
CA TYR A 150 -2.66 -20.73 -3.43
C TYR A 150 -3.87 -21.58 -3.04
N ILE A 151 -4.93 -20.97 -2.52
CA ILE A 151 -6.21 -21.65 -2.25
C ILE A 151 -6.76 -22.29 -3.54
N GLY A 152 -6.73 -21.56 -4.65
CA GLY A 152 -7.16 -22.08 -5.95
C GLY A 152 -6.34 -23.28 -6.41
N MET A 153 -5.01 -23.20 -6.31
CA MET A 153 -4.09 -24.28 -6.68
C MET A 153 -4.29 -25.53 -5.82
N LEU A 154 -4.39 -25.37 -4.49
CA LEU A 154 -4.61 -26.49 -3.57
C LEU A 154 -5.95 -27.18 -3.80
N ARG A 155 -7.01 -26.41 -4.06
CA ARG A 155 -8.32 -26.98 -4.41
C ARG A 155 -8.27 -27.78 -5.71
N GLN A 156 -7.58 -27.27 -6.72
CA GLN A 156 -7.39 -28.01 -7.98
C GLN A 156 -6.63 -29.32 -7.76
N TYR A 157 -5.57 -29.29 -6.94
CA TYR A 157 -4.81 -30.48 -6.58
C TYR A 157 -5.69 -31.51 -5.87
N ILE A 158 -6.41 -31.12 -4.81
CA ILE A 158 -7.30 -32.02 -4.06
C ILE A 158 -8.37 -32.65 -4.97
N ASN A 159 -8.94 -31.86 -5.88
CA ASN A 159 -9.96 -32.35 -6.83
C ASN A 159 -9.38 -33.25 -7.92
N SER A 160 -8.08 -33.17 -8.21
CA SER A 160 -7.41 -34.03 -9.20
C SER A 160 -6.98 -35.38 -8.64
N VAL A 161 -6.84 -35.47 -7.31
CA VAL A 161 -6.42 -36.69 -6.59
C VAL A 161 -7.60 -37.52 -6.09
N ASN A 162 -8.78 -36.89 -5.90
CA ASN A 162 -10.06 -37.56 -5.63
C ASN A 162 -10.74 -38.04 -6.92
#